data_AF-Q2GKS9-F1
#
_entry.id   AF-Q2GKS9-F1
#
_cell.length_a   1.000
_cell.length_b   1.000
_cell.length_c   1.000
_cell.angle_alpha   90.00
_cell.angle_beta   90.00
_cell.angle_gamma   90.00
#
_symmetry.space_group_name_H-M   'P 1'
#
loop_
_entity.id
_entity.type
_entity.pdbx_description
1 polymer ?
#
loop_
_entity_poly.entity_id
_entity_poly.type
_entity_poly.pdbx_seq_one_letter_code
_entity_poly.pdbx_strand_id
1 'polypeptide(L)'
;MEWFKLLATTLSDKLTPDDILRIDDAIEGNFKLKKEDRKLRNLVPFLGIGGEDTLASRMMMWHSEGSHAALFDNDEDVLDFTKSRVFGFEMGYLLKDPMALAPTLLYLFHKISISLDGTPSMIILDEAWALIDNPVFAPRIKDWLKVLRKLNTFVIFATQSVEDASKSQISDTLVQQTATQIFLPNLKATSAYRDVFMLTEREYSLIKYTDPGTRFFLVKQGVSAVVARIDLRGLDDTINVLSGRAETVAILREIMEEVGDDPNVWLPIFYQRVKNA
;
A
#
# COMPACT_ATOMS: atom_id res chain seq x y z
N MET A 1 -2.67 -17.38 -11.86
CA MET A 1 -3.84 -18.20 -11.49
C MET A 1 -4.61 -17.61 -10.31
N GLU A 2 -4.02 -17.55 -9.12
CA GLU A 2 -4.64 -17.01 -7.89
C GLU A 2 -5.34 -15.65 -8.08
N TRP A 3 -4.68 -14.70 -8.75
CA TRP A 3 -5.25 -13.39 -9.02
C TRP A 3 -6.53 -13.43 -9.85
N PHE A 4 -6.57 -14.30 -10.87
CA PHE A 4 -7.75 -14.44 -11.72
C PHE A 4 -8.92 -15.07 -10.96
N LYS A 5 -8.63 -16.09 -10.13
CA LYS A 5 -9.63 -16.71 -9.25
C LYS A 5 -10.26 -15.67 -8.32
N LEU A 6 -9.45 -14.79 -7.75
CA LEU A 6 -9.91 -13.71 -6.87
C LEU A 6 -10.88 -12.75 -7.59
N LEU A 7 -10.59 -12.35 -8.84
CA LEU A 7 -11.51 -11.54 -9.64
C LEU A 7 -12.85 -12.26 -9.85
N ALA A 8 -12.80 -13.55 -10.20
CA ALA A 8 -13.97 -14.37 -10.47
C ALA A 8 -14.82 -14.64 -9.21
N THR A 9 -14.22 -14.56 -8.02
CA THR A 9 -14.91 -14.78 -6.74
C THR A 9 -15.32 -13.49 -6.01
N THR A 10 -15.04 -12.32 -6.57
CA THR A 10 -15.33 -11.06 -5.84
C THR A 10 -16.83 -10.85 -5.61
N LEU A 11 -17.68 -11.37 -6.51
CA LEU A 11 -19.14 -11.33 -6.41
C LEU A 11 -19.77 -12.65 -5.92
N SER A 12 -18.97 -13.71 -5.75
CA SER A 12 -19.45 -15.06 -5.40
C SER A 12 -18.35 -15.90 -4.76
N ASP A 13 -18.61 -16.48 -3.59
CA ASP A 13 -17.58 -17.19 -2.82
C ASP A 13 -17.23 -18.61 -3.34
N LYS A 14 -17.71 -19.01 -4.52
CA LYS A 14 -17.61 -20.41 -4.99
C LYS A 14 -17.10 -20.52 -6.41
N LEU A 15 -15.96 -21.19 -6.57
CA LEU A 15 -15.51 -21.77 -7.84
C LEU A 15 -15.67 -23.29 -7.78
N THR A 16 -16.26 -23.87 -8.81
CA THR A 16 -16.29 -25.32 -8.98
C THR A 16 -14.96 -25.82 -9.57
N PRO A 17 -14.66 -27.13 -9.51
CA PRO A 17 -13.49 -27.68 -10.19
C PRO A 17 -13.50 -27.42 -11.72
N ASP A 18 -14.68 -27.45 -12.33
CA ASP A 18 -14.90 -27.16 -13.74
C ASP A 18 -14.61 -25.69 -14.07
N ASP A 19 -14.99 -24.76 -13.16
CA ASP A 19 -14.62 -23.36 -13.29
C ASP A 19 -13.11 -23.14 -13.26
N ILE A 20 -12.40 -23.86 -12.39
CA ILE A 20 -10.94 -23.76 -12.29
C ILE A 20 -10.28 -24.24 -13.59
N LEU A 21 -10.73 -25.37 -14.15
CA LEU A 21 -10.23 -25.87 -15.43
C LEU A 21 -10.49 -24.86 -16.57
N ARG A 22 -11.69 -24.27 -16.63
CA ARG A 22 -11.99 -23.22 -17.62
C ARG A 22 -11.10 -21.99 -17.48
N ILE A 23 -10.82 -21.56 -16.25
CA ILE A 23 -9.91 -20.45 -16.00
C ILE A 23 -8.49 -20.78 -16.47
N ASP A 24 -8.01 -22.00 -16.19
CA ASP A 24 -6.70 -22.48 -16.65
C ASP A 24 -6.61 -22.45 -18.18
N ASP A 25 -7.60 -23.03 -18.87
CA ASP A 25 -7.68 -23.07 -20.33
C ASP A 25 -7.77 -21.67 -20.94
N ALA A 26 -8.58 -20.78 -20.35
CA ALA A 26 -8.72 -19.39 -20.81
C ALA A 26 -7.42 -18.59 -20.67
N ILE A 27 -6.69 -18.79 -19.57
CA ILE A 27 -5.38 -18.15 -19.37
C ILE A 27 -4.37 -18.68 -20.39
N GLU A 28 -4.29 -20.00 -20.59
CA GLU A 28 -3.40 -20.59 -21.59
C GLU A 28 -3.74 -20.11 -23.01
N GLY A 29 -5.03 -20.08 -23.35
CA GLY A 29 -5.55 -19.53 -24.60
C GLY A 29 -5.15 -18.08 -24.82
N ASN A 30 -5.27 -17.24 -23.78
CA ASN A 30 -4.86 -15.84 -23.84
C ASN A 30 -3.36 -15.68 -24.14
N PHE A 31 -2.49 -16.54 -23.58
CA PHE A 31 -1.05 -16.49 -23.88
C PHE A 31 -0.70 -16.88 -25.33
N LYS A 32 -1.62 -17.52 -26.08
CA LYS A 32 -1.46 -17.81 -27.51
C LYS A 32 -1.75 -16.59 -28.39
N LEU A 33 -2.43 -15.57 -27.85
CA LEU A 33 -2.67 -14.30 -28.54
C LEU A 33 -1.39 -13.45 -28.61
N LYS A 34 -1.36 -12.48 -29.54
CA LYS A 34 -0.33 -11.45 -29.57
C LYS A 34 -0.38 -10.64 -28.28
N LYS A 35 0.76 -10.07 -27.86
CA LYS A 35 0.86 -9.32 -26.60
C LYS A 35 -0.19 -8.19 -26.50
N GLU A 36 -0.41 -7.47 -27.60
CA GLU A 36 -1.41 -6.39 -27.72
C GLU A 36 -2.86 -6.86 -27.53
N ASP A 37 -3.14 -8.15 -27.69
CA ASP A 37 -4.49 -8.71 -27.55
C ASP A 37 -4.71 -9.38 -26.18
N ARG A 38 -3.70 -9.44 -25.32
CA ARG A 38 -3.75 -10.10 -23.99
C ARG A 38 -4.44 -9.23 -22.94
N LYS A 39 -5.68 -8.84 -23.22
CA LYS A 39 -6.53 -7.98 -22.37
C LYS A 39 -7.63 -8.80 -21.72
N LEU A 40 -8.13 -8.34 -20.58
CA LEU A 40 -9.16 -9.07 -19.84
C LEU A 40 -10.43 -9.24 -20.68
N ARG A 41 -10.85 -8.20 -21.41
CA ARG A 41 -11.99 -8.25 -22.34
C ARG A 41 -11.87 -9.31 -23.43
N ASN A 42 -10.64 -9.66 -23.83
CA ASN A 42 -10.38 -10.67 -24.86
C ASN A 42 -10.26 -12.08 -24.27
N LEU A 43 -9.93 -12.18 -22.98
CA LEU A 43 -9.85 -13.45 -22.26
C LEU A 43 -11.24 -13.94 -21.82
N VAL A 44 -12.11 -13.04 -21.34
CA VAL A 44 -13.42 -13.42 -20.79
C VAL A 44 -14.30 -14.27 -21.72
N PRO A 45 -14.33 -14.07 -23.05
CA PRO A 45 -15.07 -14.95 -23.96
C PRO A 45 -14.67 -16.43 -23.91
N PHE A 46 -13.42 -16.75 -23.52
CA PHE A 46 -12.97 -18.14 -23.34
C PHE A 46 -13.59 -18.82 -22.11
N LEU A 47 -14.17 -18.05 -21.17
CA LEU A 47 -14.85 -18.58 -19.98
C LEU A 47 -16.27 -19.07 -20.27
N GLY A 48 -16.79 -18.82 -21.48
CA GLY A 48 -18.13 -19.22 -21.90
C GLY A 48 -19.07 -18.03 -22.16
N ILE A 49 -20.35 -18.35 -22.37
CA ILE A 49 -21.39 -17.36 -22.66
C ILE A 49 -21.90 -16.76 -21.35
N GLY A 50 -22.11 -15.44 -21.34
CA GLY A 50 -22.71 -14.73 -20.21
C GLY A 50 -24.14 -15.21 -19.91
N GLY A 51 -24.42 -15.38 -18.63
CA GLY A 51 -25.70 -15.83 -18.09
C GLY A 51 -25.74 -15.69 -16.57
N GLU A 52 -26.86 -16.06 -15.95
CA GLU A 52 -26.99 -16.01 -14.49
C GLU A 52 -25.90 -16.86 -13.81
N ASP A 53 -25.15 -16.25 -12.90
CA ASP A 53 -24.06 -16.87 -12.12
C ASP A 53 -22.94 -17.59 -12.92
N THR A 54 -22.78 -17.26 -14.21
CA THR A 54 -21.67 -17.78 -15.03
C THR A 54 -20.33 -17.09 -14.72
N LEU A 55 -19.21 -17.78 -14.98
CA LEU A 55 -17.87 -17.19 -14.88
C LEU A 55 -17.71 -15.92 -15.71
N ALA A 56 -18.19 -15.93 -16.95
CA ALA A 56 -18.13 -14.77 -17.82
C ALA A 56 -18.88 -13.56 -17.21
N SER A 57 -20.07 -13.80 -16.66
CA SER A 57 -20.85 -12.74 -15.99
C SER A 57 -20.17 -12.18 -14.75
N ARG A 58 -19.53 -13.03 -13.93
CA ARG A 58 -18.79 -12.59 -12.73
C ARG A 58 -17.59 -11.70 -13.08
N MET A 59 -17.03 -11.85 -14.28
CA MET A 59 -15.89 -11.06 -14.74
C MET A 59 -16.29 -9.70 -15.34
N MET A 60 -17.57 -9.48 -15.70
CA MET A 60 -18.03 -8.29 -16.42
C MET A 60 -17.67 -6.96 -15.74
N MET A 61 -17.64 -6.93 -14.40
CA MET A 61 -17.29 -5.71 -13.68
C MET A 61 -15.84 -5.24 -13.92
N TRP A 62 -14.96 -6.14 -14.34
CA TRP A 62 -13.52 -5.91 -14.43
C TRP A 62 -13.03 -5.52 -15.83
N HIS A 63 -13.90 -5.48 -16.84
CA HIS A 63 -13.49 -5.22 -18.22
C HIS A 63 -14.54 -4.44 -19.01
N SER A 64 -14.14 -3.91 -20.16
CA SER A 64 -15.01 -3.13 -21.07
C SER A 64 -15.74 -1.98 -20.33
N GLU A 65 -17.07 -2.06 -20.22
CA GLU A 65 -17.92 -1.05 -19.57
C GLU A 65 -18.18 -1.36 -18.08
N GLY A 66 -17.45 -2.31 -17.52
CA GLY A 66 -17.54 -2.68 -16.11
C GLY A 66 -17.11 -1.54 -15.18
N SER A 67 -17.72 -1.47 -13.99
CA SER A 67 -17.45 -0.42 -13.00
C SER A 67 -15.99 -0.31 -12.56
N HIS A 68 -15.20 -1.39 -12.72
CA HIS A 68 -13.80 -1.47 -12.33
C HIS A 68 -12.88 -1.78 -13.52
N ALA A 69 -13.36 -1.65 -14.76
CA ALA A 69 -12.61 -1.95 -15.96
C ALA A 69 -11.29 -1.17 -16.07
N ALA A 70 -11.29 0.07 -15.57
CA ALA A 70 -10.12 0.95 -15.55
C ALA A 70 -8.93 0.41 -14.73
N LEU A 71 -9.14 -0.58 -13.85
CA LEU A 71 -8.04 -1.16 -13.05
C LEU A 71 -7.19 -2.14 -13.86
N PHE A 72 -7.82 -3.04 -14.62
CA PHE A 72 -7.14 -4.24 -15.14
C PHE A 72 -7.35 -4.50 -16.63
N ASP A 73 -8.22 -3.76 -17.31
CA ASP A 73 -8.54 -3.96 -18.73
C ASP A 73 -8.04 -2.81 -19.61
N ASN A 74 -6.83 -2.33 -19.26
CA ASN A 74 -6.12 -1.28 -19.97
C ASN A 74 -5.37 -1.83 -21.19
N ASP A 75 -5.11 -0.95 -22.16
CA ASP A 75 -4.35 -1.30 -23.36
C ASP A 75 -2.87 -1.61 -23.04
N GLU A 76 -2.31 -0.89 -22.07
CA GLU A 76 -0.94 -1.03 -21.62
C GLU A 76 -0.87 -1.08 -20.10
N ASP A 77 0.02 -1.92 -19.59
CA ASP A 77 0.47 -1.89 -18.20
C ASP A 77 1.68 -0.95 -18.11
N VAL A 78 1.44 0.26 -17.62
CA VAL A 78 2.47 1.30 -17.46
C VAL A 78 3.31 1.15 -16.20
N LEU A 79 2.95 0.22 -15.31
CA LEU A 79 3.66 0.00 -14.05
C LEU A 79 5.01 -0.68 -14.31
N ASP A 80 6.05 0.13 -14.28
CA ASP A 80 7.43 -0.28 -14.53
C ASP A 80 8.36 0.26 -13.44
N PHE A 81 8.76 -0.65 -12.55
CA PHE A 81 9.64 -0.36 -11.42
C PHE A 81 11.08 0.01 -11.82
N THR A 82 11.45 -0.12 -13.10
CA THR A 82 12.78 0.27 -13.59
C THR A 82 12.90 1.75 -13.91
N LYS A 83 11.77 2.48 -14.05
CA LYS A 83 11.76 3.88 -14.49
C LYS A 83 12.13 4.89 -13.41
N SER A 84 12.06 4.51 -12.14
CA SER A 84 12.31 5.39 -10.99
C SER A 84 12.90 4.60 -9.83
N ARG A 85 13.43 5.31 -8.84
CA ARG A 85 13.87 4.72 -7.55
C ARG A 85 12.80 4.80 -6.47
N VAL A 86 11.82 5.68 -6.65
CA VAL A 86 10.76 5.96 -5.68
C VAL A 86 9.43 5.89 -6.41
N PHE A 87 8.51 5.13 -5.85
CA PHE A 87 7.14 4.97 -6.33
C PHE A 87 6.19 5.23 -5.17
N GLY A 88 5.17 6.04 -5.43
CA GLY A 88 4.08 6.29 -4.50
C GLY A 88 2.78 5.76 -5.09
N PHE A 89 2.00 5.05 -4.27
CA PHE A 89 0.64 4.62 -4.62
C PHE A 89 -0.32 5.34 -3.69
N GLU A 90 -1.23 6.13 -4.26
CA GLU A 90 -2.34 6.72 -3.50
C GLU A 90 -3.36 5.62 -3.23
N MET A 91 -3.60 5.31 -1.96
CA MET A 91 -4.44 4.19 -1.56
C MET A 91 -5.79 4.64 -0.99
N GLY A 92 -6.00 5.94 -0.76
CA GLY A 92 -7.17 6.47 -0.06
C GLY A 92 -8.49 6.19 -0.76
N TYR A 93 -8.54 6.19 -2.10
CA TYR A 93 -9.72 5.74 -2.84
C TYR A 93 -9.86 4.22 -2.82
N LEU A 94 -8.78 3.49 -3.02
CA LEU A 94 -8.78 2.02 -3.09
C LEU A 94 -9.18 1.37 -1.75
N LEU A 95 -8.76 1.97 -0.63
CA LEU A 95 -9.12 1.51 0.73
C LEU A 95 -10.62 1.62 1.01
N LYS A 96 -11.35 2.48 0.28
CA LYS A 96 -12.80 2.64 0.39
C LYS A 96 -13.57 1.68 -0.52
N ASP A 97 -12.85 0.91 -1.34
CA ASP A 97 -13.40 -0.06 -2.29
C ASP A 97 -12.92 -1.48 -1.96
N PRO A 98 -13.63 -2.21 -1.09
CA PRO A 98 -13.24 -3.55 -0.67
C PRO A 98 -13.14 -4.56 -1.83
N MET A 99 -13.89 -4.33 -2.92
CA MET A 99 -13.90 -5.23 -4.07
C MET A 99 -12.62 -5.10 -4.87
N ALA A 100 -12.18 -3.86 -5.14
CA ALA A 100 -10.95 -3.58 -5.86
C ALA A 100 -9.67 -3.78 -5.04
N LEU A 101 -9.76 -3.58 -3.72
CA LEU A 101 -8.60 -3.56 -2.83
C LEU A 101 -7.77 -4.83 -2.95
N ALA A 102 -8.44 -5.97 -2.79
CA ALA A 102 -7.83 -7.28 -2.82
C ALA A 102 -7.07 -7.58 -4.14
N PRO A 103 -7.72 -7.59 -5.32
CA PRO A 103 -7.04 -7.90 -6.57
C PRO A 103 -5.94 -6.89 -6.93
N THR A 104 -6.11 -5.61 -6.57
CA THR A 104 -5.11 -4.58 -6.84
C THR A 104 -3.83 -4.83 -6.04
N LEU A 105 -3.94 -5.10 -4.74
CA LEU A 105 -2.79 -5.42 -3.89
C LEU A 105 -2.06 -6.67 -4.37
N LEU A 106 -2.80 -7.72 -4.73
CA LEU A 106 -2.19 -8.96 -5.18
C LEU A 106 -1.38 -8.75 -6.47
N TYR A 107 -1.88 -7.93 -7.38
CA TYR A 107 -1.16 -7.52 -8.59
C TYR A 107 0.07 -6.66 -8.26
N LEU A 108 -0.07 -5.62 -7.42
CA LEU A 108 1.05 -4.77 -6.99
C LEU A 108 2.16 -5.59 -6.32
N PHE A 109 1.81 -6.48 -5.39
CA PHE A 109 2.78 -7.34 -4.75
C PHE A 109 3.46 -8.30 -5.71
N HIS A 110 2.75 -8.82 -6.71
CA HIS A 110 3.37 -9.63 -7.75
C HIS A 110 4.43 -8.81 -8.50
N LYS A 111 4.07 -7.60 -8.96
CA LYS A 111 4.96 -6.70 -9.71
C LYS A 111 6.17 -6.24 -8.88
N ILE A 112 5.97 -5.95 -7.59
CA ILE A 112 7.07 -5.65 -6.66
C ILE A 112 7.95 -6.89 -6.49
N SER A 113 7.37 -8.06 -6.24
CA SER A 113 8.17 -9.27 -5.97
C SER A 113 9.06 -9.66 -7.15
N ILE A 114 8.60 -9.47 -8.38
CA ILE A 114 9.42 -9.74 -9.59
C ILE A 114 10.45 -8.64 -9.88
N SER A 115 10.30 -7.43 -9.33
CA SER A 115 11.27 -6.35 -9.51
C SER A 115 12.44 -6.43 -8.52
N LEU A 116 12.28 -7.18 -7.42
CA LEU A 116 13.31 -7.35 -6.41
C LEU A 116 14.38 -8.35 -6.87
N ASP A 117 15.59 -7.85 -7.08
CA ASP A 117 16.77 -8.61 -7.54
C ASP A 117 17.84 -8.83 -6.45
N GLY A 118 17.56 -8.42 -5.21
CA GLY A 118 18.50 -8.44 -4.08
C GLY A 118 19.17 -7.08 -3.79
N THR A 119 18.93 -6.06 -4.64
CA THR A 119 19.28 -4.68 -4.32
C THR A 119 18.54 -4.22 -3.06
N PRO A 120 19.22 -3.54 -2.11
CA PRO A 120 18.58 -3.04 -0.89
C PRO A 120 17.34 -2.22 -1.20
N SER A 121 16.18 -2.70 -0.74
CA SER A 121 14.88 -2.11 -1.07
C SER A 121 14.07 -1.86 0.19
N MET A 122 13.22 -0.84 0.15
CA MET A 122 12.33 -0.45 1.23
C MET A 122 10.90 -0.38 0.71
N ILE A 123 9.98 -0.96 1.46
CA ILE A 123 8.54 -0.82 1.20
C ILE A 123 7.89 -0.16 2.41
N ILE A 124 7.20 0.95 2.18
CA ILE A 124 6.50 1.68 3.24
C ILE A 124 5.01 1.45 3.08
N LEU A 125 4.38 0.95 4.13
CA LEU A 125 2.94 0.75 4.25
C LEU A 125 2.41 1.71 5.30
N ASP A 126 1.89 2.84 4.84
CA ASP A 126 1.30 3.89 5.69
C ASP A 126 -0.21 3.65 5.85
N GLU A 127 -0.68 3.60 7.10
CA GLU A 127 -2.07 3.30 7.48
C GLU A 127 -2.69 2.05 6.82
N ALA A 128 -1.84 1.06 6.55
CA ALA A 128 -2.22 -0.16 5.85
C ALA A 128 -2.99 -1.18 6.70
N TRP A 129 -3.53 -0.82 7.87
CA TRP A 129 -4.24 -1.77 8.75
C TRP A 129 -5.48 -2.36 8.10
N ALA A 130 -6.19 -1.57 7.28
CA ALA A 130 -7.27 -2.09 6.46
C ALA A 130 -6.83 -3.20 5.49
N LEU A 131 -5.56 -3.17 5.03
CA LEU A 131 -4.97 -4.27 4.24
C LEU A 131 -4.69 -5.48 5.13
N ILE A 132 -4.18 -5.21 6.32
CA ILE A 132 -3.71 -6.23 7.27
C ILE A 132 -4.88 -6.99 7.91
N ASP A 133 -6.01 -6.33 8.15
CA ASP A 133 -7.21 -6.93 8.74
C ASP A 133 -8.09 -7.65 7.70
N ASN A 134 -7.76 -7.55 6.41
CA ASN A 134 -8.47 -8.30 5.39
C ASN A 134 -8.14 -9.80 5.51
N PRO A 135 -9.15 -10.69 5.70
CA PRO A 135 -8.93 -12.11 5.97
C PRO A 135 -8.27 -12.86 4.80
N VAL A 136 -8.38 -12.34 3.58
CA VAL A 136 -7.72 -12.91 2.39
C VAL A 136 -6.24 -12.53 2.35
N PHE A 137 -5.88 -11.35 2.87
CA PHE A 137 -4.52 -10.78 2.79
C PHE A 137 -3.68 -11.04 4.03
N ALA A 138 -4.28 -11.07 5.22
CA ALA A 138 -3.58 -11.29 6.48
C ALA A 138 -2.62 -12.50 6.44
N PRO A 139 -3.02 -13.69 5.93
CA PRO A 139 -2.11 -14.83 5.85
C PRO A 139 -0.97 -14.60 4.85
N ARG A 140 -1.24 -13.89 3.75
CA ARG A 140 -0.29 -13.65 2.66
C ARG A 140 0.81 -12.68 3.07
N ILE A 141 0.50 -11.65 3.88
CA ILE A 141 1.49 -10.69 4.39
C ILE A 141 2.59 -11.42 5.17
N LYS A 142 2.24 -12.41 5.99
CA LYS A 142 3.22 -13.16 6.79
C LYS A 142 4.25 -13.88 5.93
N ASP A 143 3.80 -14.55 4.87
CA ASP A 143 4.71 -15.24 3.96
C ASP A 143 5.50 -14.28 3.08
N TRP A 144 4.87 -13.18 2.68
CA TRP A 144 5.53 -12.11 1.95
C TRP A 144 6.68 -11.48 2.73
N LEU A 145 6.49 -11.15 4.02
CA LEU A 145 7.54 -10.61 4.88
C LEU A 145 8.77 -11.55 4.96
N LYS A 146 8.55 -12.87 4.98
CA LYS A 146 9.65 -13.86 4.94
C LYS A 146 10.41 -13.84 3.61
N VAL A 147 9.68 -13.72 2.49
CA VAL A 147 10.26 -13.69 1.14
C VAL A 147 11.06 -12.40 0.93
N LEU A 148 10.48 -11.24 1.26
CA LEU A 148 11.13 -9.94 1.15
C LEU A 148 12.47 -9.88 1.89
N ARG A 149 12.51 -10.43 3.11
CA ARG A 149 13.75 -10.50 3.89
C ARG A 149 14.86 -11.26 3.15
N LYS A 150 14.53 -12.32 2.42
CA LYS A 150 15.51 -13.08 1.61
C LYS A 150 15.99 -12.28 0.39
N LEU A 151 15.17 -11.36 -0.09
CA LEU A 151 15.45 -10.47 -1.22
C LEU A 151 16.05 -9.12 -0.78
N ASN A 152 16.68 -9.07 0.40
CA ASN A 152 17.31 -7.84 0.94
C ASN A 152 16.35 -6.63 0.99
N THR A 153 15.08 -6.91 1.29
CA THR A 153 14.02 -5.91 1.37
C THR A 153 13.45 -5.88 2.77
N PHE A 154 13.23 -4.68 3.30
CA PHE A 154 12.53 -4.49 4.57
C PHE A 154 11.24 -3.70 4.38
N VAL A 155 10.30 -3.94 5.28
CA VAL A 155 9.00 -3.29 5.29
C VAL A 155 8.91 -2.37 6.50
N ILE A 156 8.42 -1.16 6.27
CA ILE A 156 8.05 -0.21 7.31
C ILE A 156 6.52 -0.20 7.38
N PHE A 157 5.97 -0.51 8.55
CA PHE A 157 4.57 -0.27 8.87
C PHE A 157 4.49 1.05 9.64
N ALA A 158 3.74 2.02 9.10
CA ALA A 158 3.50 3.30 9.75
C ALA A 158 2.02 3.42 10.11
N THR A 159 1.75 3.90 11.33
CA THR A 159 0.40 4.03 11.87
C THR A 159 0.29 5.19 12.83
N GLN A 160 -0.85 5.88 12.81
CA GLN A 160 -1.21 6.86 13.84
C GLN A 160 -1.91 6.20 15.05
N SER A 161 -2.47 5.01 14.86
CA SER A 161 -3.25 4.28 15.85
C SER A 161 -2.52 3.00 16.27
N VAL A 162 -2.08 2.95 17.52
CA VAL A 162 -1.48 1.75 18.12
C VAL A 162 -2.55 0.73 18.51
N GLU A 163 -3.77 1.21 18.73
CA GLU A 163 -4.95 0.40 18.98
C GLU A 163 -5.30 -0.45 17.75
N ASP A 164 -5.22 0.10 16.54
CA ASP A 164 -5.48 -0.66 15.30
C ASP A 164 -4.40 -1.71 15.08
N ALA A 165 -3.14 -1.33 15.35
CA ALA A 165 -2.02 -2.26 15.32
C ALA A 165 -2.19 -3.43 16.29
N SER A 166 -2.66 -3.15 17.51
CA SER A 166 -2.78 -4.15 18.57
C SER A 166 -3.97 -5.09 18.39
N LYS A 167 -5.06 -4.63 17.79
CA LYS A 167 -6.27 -5.44 17.52
C LYS A 167 -6.17 -6.28 16.25
N SER A 168 -5.17 -6.04 15.42
CA SER A 168 -5.02 -6.73 14.15
C SER A 168 -4.81 -8.24 14.31
N GLN A 169 -5.36 -9.03 13.38
CA GLN A 169 -5.25 -10.49 13.39
C GLN A 169 -3.80 -11.00 13.34
N ILE A 170 -2.87 -10.21 12.82
CA ILE A 170 -1.45 -10.56 12.74
C ILE A 170 -0.57 -9.72 13.68
N SER A 171 -1.16 -9.00 14.63
CA SER A 171 -0.47 -8.16 15.62
C SER A 171 0.74 -8.87 16.25
N ASP A 172 0.54 -10.07 16.79
CA ASP A 172 1.62 -10.87 17.39
C ASP A 172 2.75 -11.17 16.42
N THR A 173 2.41 -11.50 15.16
CA THR A 173 3.42 -11.76 14.13
C THR A 173 4.18 -10.49 13.79
N LEU A 174 3.50 -9.35 13.65
CA LEU A 174 4.14 -8.07 13.35
C LEU A 174 5.08 -7.67 14.48
N VAL A 175 4.63 -7.72 15.74
CA VAL A 175 5.49 -7.39 16.89
C VAL A 175 6.70 -8.31 16.95
N GLN A 176 6.53 -9.63 16.80
CA GLN A 176 7.64 -10.59 16.88
C GLN A 176 8.63 -10.49 15.70
N GLN A 177 8.15 -10.16 14.50
CA GLN A 177 9.01 -10.07 13.31
C GLN A 177 9.64 -8.69 13.13
N THR A 178 9.12 -7.66 13.82
CA THR A 178 9.64 -6.30 13.75
C THR A 178 10.92 -6.18 14.56
N ALA A 179 12.05 -6.09 13.86
CA ALA A 179 13.36 -5.93 14.49
C ALA A 179 13.57 -4.54 15.11
N THR A 180 12.95 -3.51 14.52
CA THR A 180 13.11 -2.10 14.93
C THR A 180 11.75 -1.46 15.10
N GLN A 181 11.49 -0.92 16.27
CA GLN A 181 10.27 -0.18 16.57
C GLN A 181 10.62 1.28 16.83
N ILE A 182 9.90 2.19 16.19
CA ILE A 182 10.07 3.64 16.35
C ILE A 182 8.77 4.19 16.94
N PHE A 183 8.85 4.78 18.13
CA PHE A 183 7.71 5.38 18.80
C PHE A 183 7.89 6.89 18.89
N LEU A 184 6.98 7.61 18.23
CA LEU A 184 6.84 9.05 18.36
C LEU A 184 6.09 9.39 19.67
N PRO A 185 6.29 10.59 20.23
CA PRO A 185 5.55 11.02 21.41
C PRO A 185 4.04 10.98 21.18
N ASN A 186 3.31 10.41 22.15
CA ASN A 186 1.86 10.29 22.10
C ASN A 186 1.27 10.51 23.49
N LEU A 187 0.73 11.71 23.73
CA LEU A 187 0.10 12.10 25.00
C LEU A 187 -1.12 11.23 25.37
N LYS A 188 -1.72 10.55 24.38
CA LYS A 188 -2.86 9.65 24.55
C LYS A 188 -2.45 8.19 24.69
N ALA A 189 -1.15 7.88 24.81
CA ALA A 189 -0.65 6.51 24.86
C ALA A 189 -1.34 5.68 25.98
N THR A 190 -1.93 4.56 25.56
CA THR A 190 -2.66 3.62 26.42
C THR A 190 -1.72 2.52 26.94
N SER A 191 -2.22 1.60 27.78
CA SER A 191 -1.41 0.49 28.28
C SER A 191 -0.95 -0.47 27.18
N ALA A 192 -1.63 -0.49 26.02
CA ALA A 192 -1.26 -1.30 24.85
C ALA A 192 0.20 -1.14 24.43
N TYR A 193 0.78 0.06 24.62
CA TYR A 193 2.20 0.32 24.38
C TYR A 193 3.11 -0.59 25.21
N ARG A 194 2.76 -0.86 26.47
CA ARG A 194 3.50 -1.79 27.33
C ARG A 194 3.11 -3.23 27.06
N ASP A 195 1.79 -3.47 27.00
CA ASP A 195 1.23 -4.82 27.02
C ASP A 195 1.48 -5.57 25.70
N VAL A 196 1.40 -4.87 24.57
CA VAL A 196 1.51 -5.47 23.22
C VAL A 196 2.89 -5.25 22.63
N PHE A 197 3.46 -4.06 22.79
CA PHE A 197 4.76 -3.69 22.21
C PHE A 197 5.94 -3.92 23.17
N MET A 198 5.68 -4.50 24.34
CA MET A 198 6.70 -4.89 25.34
C MET A 198 7.60 -3.73 25.77
N LEU A 199 7.00 -2.54 25.90
CA LEU A 199 7.69 -1.38 26.43
C LEU A 199 7.77 -1.43 27.95
N THR A 200 8.93 -1.07 28.48
CA THR A 200 9.11 -0.85 29.91
C THR A 200 8.33 0.37 30.38
N GLU A 201 8.08 0.46 31.69
CA GLU A 201 7.42 1.64 32.28
C GLU A 201 8.13 2.95 31.96
N ARG A 202 9.47 2.91 31.89
CA ARG A 202 10.28 4.08 31.57
C ARG A 202 10.12 4.48 30.10
N GLU A 203 10.18 3.52 29.18
CA GLU A 203 9.97 3.75 27.74
C GLU A 203 8.56 4.30 27.47
N TYR A 204 7.54 3.69 28.09
CA TYR A 204 6.16 4.17 28.01
C TYR A 204 6.01 5.60 28.55
N SER A 205 6.61 5.89 29.71
CA SER A 205 6.58 7.24 30.29
C SER A 205 7.23 8.27 29.36
N LEU A 206 8.35 7.93 28.71
CA LEU A 206 8.98 8.81 27.73
C LEU A 206 8.03 9.12 26.57
N ILE A 207 7.38 8.11 26.01
CA ILE A 207 6.43 8.30 24.89
C ILE A 207 5.24 9.18 25.33
N LYS A 208 4.70 8.93 26.53
CA LYS A 208 3.48 9.59 27.00
C LYS A 208 3.67 11.05 27.43
N TYR A 209 4.82 11.38 28.00
CA TYR A 209 5.04 12.69 28.61
C TYR A 209 6.01 13.59 27.83
N THR A 210 6.71 13.06 26.81
CA THR A 210 7.52 13.90 25.93
C THR A 210 6.61 14.80 25.10
N ASP A 211 6.93 16.08 25.05
CA ASP A 211 6.26 17.03 24.16
C ASP A 211 6.62 16.69 22.69
N PRO A 212 5.63 16.41 21.81
CA PRO A 212 5.86 16.19 20.38
C PRO A 212 6.70 17.29 19.70
N GLY A 213 6.57 18.54 20.16
CA GLY A 213 7.31 19.69 19.62
C GLY A 213 8.84 19.59 19.80
N THR A 214 9.31 18.78 20.75
CA THR A 214 10.74 18.58 21.01
C THR A 214 11.44 17.74 19.94
N ARG A 215 10.66 16.97 19.16
CA ARG A 215 11.13 16.06 18.11
C ARG A 215 11.97 14.89 18.62
N PHE A 216 11.92 14.60 19.92
CA PHE A 216 12.48 13.37 20.47
C PHE A 216 11.55 12.19 20.21
N PHE A 217 12.13 11.01 20.00
CA PHE A 217 11.40 9.76 19.77
C PHE A 217 12.22 8.58 20.28
N LEU A 218 11.55 7.46 20.54
CA LEU A 218 12.16 6.24 21.02
C LEU A 218 12.44 5.30 19.84
N VAL A 219 13.66 4.78 19.75
CA VAL A 219 14.02 3.67 18.86
C VAL A 219 14.34 2.46 19.72
N LYS A 220 13.63 1.35 19.50
CA LYS A 220 13.80 0.10 20.23
C LYS A 220 14.21 -1.02 19.28
N GLN A 221 15.22 -1.79 19.67
CA GLN A 221 15.69 -2.99 18.99
C GLN A 221 15.94 -4.08 20.03
N GLY A 222 15.04 -5.06 20.10
CA GLY A 222 15.07 -6.09 21.14
C GLY A 222 15.01 -5.48 22.55
N VAL A 223 16.04 -5.73 23.36
CA VAL A 223 16.13 -5.22 24.74
C VAL A 223 16.76 -3.82 24.83
N SER A 224 17.32 -3.32 23.73
CA SER A 224 17.98 -2.02 23.69
C SER A 224 17.02 -0.95 23.21
N ALA A 225 17.07 0.22 23.85
CA ALA A 225 16.33 1.39 23.40
C ALA A 225 17.17 2.66 23.52
N VAL A 226 17.01 3.54 22.55
CA VAL A 226 17.67 4.84 22.51
C VAL A 226 16.63 5.93 22.27
N VAL A 227 16.84 7.08 22.91
CA VAL A 227 16.05 8.29 22.63
C VAL A 227 16.84 9.10 21.61
N ALA A 228 16.26 9.28 20.44
CA ALA A 228 16.84 10.07 19.35
C ALA A 228 16.04 11.35 19.16
N ARG A 229 16.65 12.36 18.51
CA ARG A 229 15.97 13.59 18.11
C ARG A 229 16.12 13.76 16.61
N ILE A 230 15.03 14.06 15.91
CA ILE A 230 15.11 14.38 14.50
C ILE A 230 15.45 15.86 14.32
N ASP A 231 16.52 16.12 13.58
CA ASP A 231 16.92 17.46 13.19
C ASP A 231 16.37 17.77 11.79
N LEU A 232 15.49 18.77 11.72
CA LEU A 232 14.85 19.20 10.48
C LEU A 232 15.29 20.62 10.08
N ARG A 233 16.38 21.14 10.66
CA ARG A 233 16.91 22.46 10.31
C ARG A 233 17.24 22.51 8.82
N GLY A 234 16.75 23.55 8.13
CA GLY A 234 16.98 23.74 6.71
C GLY A 234 16.09 22.90 5.79
N LEU A 235 15.11 22.17 6.34
CA LEU A 235 14.12 21.40 5.57
C LEU A 235 12.76 22.10 5.48
N ASP A 236 12.68 23.40 5.78
CA ASP A 236 11.41 24.15 5.83
C ASP A 236 10.63 24.06 4.51
N ASP A 237 11.33 24.20 3.39
CA ASP A 237 10.76 24.06 2.03
C ASP A 237 10.18 22.66 1.81
N THR A 238 10.94 21.61 2.14
CA THR A 238 10.50 20.21 2.04
C THR A 238 9.31 19.93 2.95
N ILE A 239 9.34 20.42 4.19
CA ILE A 239 8.25 20.24 5.16
C ILE A 239 6.97 20.90 4.65
N ASN A 240 7.06 22.07 4.03
CA ASN A 240 5.88 22.74 3.46
C ASN A 240 5.21 21.88 2.38
N VAL A 241 6.00 21.25 1.51
CA VAL A 241 5.48 20.33 0.49
C VAL A 241 4.86 19.09 1.13
N LEU A 242 5.57 18.45 2.08
CA LEU A 242 5.11 17.21 2.71
C LEU A 242 3.91 17.41 3.64
N SER A 243 3.74 18.61 4.23
CA SER A 243 2.69 18.87 5.20
C SER A 243 1.27 18.86 4.62
N GLY A 244 1.13 19.12 3.31
CA GLY A 244 -0.15 19.04 2.60
C GLY A 244 -1.29 19.83 3.23
N ARG A 245 -0.99 20.92 3.97
CA ARG A 245 -2.01 21.73 4.67
C ARG A 245 -2.95 22.36 3.65
N ALA A 246 -4.24 22.49 4.00
CA ALA A 246 -5.27 23.02 3.11
C ALA A 246 -4.86 24.36 2.47
N GLU A 247 -4.29 25.26 3.27
CA GLU A 247 -3.75 26.56 2.82
C GLU A 247 -2.63 26.40 1.79
N THR A 248 -1.62 25.57 2.08
CA THR A 248 -0.51 25.31 1.14
C THR A 248 -0.99 24.62 -0.13
N VAL A 249 -1.98 23.74 -0.05
CA VAL A 249 -2.57 23.07 -1.22
C VAL A 249 -3.33 24.06 -2.10
N ALA A 250 -4.02 25.04 -1.51
CA ALA A 250 -4.67 26.10 -2.27
C ALA A 250 -3.65 26.93 -3.06
N ILE A 251 -2.55 27.36 -2.40
CA ILE A 251 -1.44 28.07 -3.04
C ILE A 251 -0.85 27.24 -4.19
N LEU A 252 -0.64 25.94 -3.98
CA LEU A 252 -0.13 25.04 -5.02
C LEU A 252 -1.06 25.03 -6.25
N ARG A 253 -2.38 24.92 -6.04
CA ARG A 253 -3.35 24.89 -7.14
C ARG A 253 -3.35 26.19 -7.95
N GLU A 254 -3.32 27.34 -7.28
CA GLU A 254 -3.22 28.64 -7.95
C GLU A 254 -1.95 28.73 -8.81
N ILE A 255 -0.80 28.30 -8.27
CA ILE A 255 0.46 28.29 -9.04
C ILE A 255 0.33 27.36 -10.25
N MET A 256 -0.21 26.15 -10.08
CA MET A 256 -0.37 25.19 -11.17
C MET A 256 -1.31 25.69 -12.27
N GLU A 257 -2.34 26.48 -11.93
CA GLU A 257 -3.20 27.15 -12.91
C GLU A 257 -2.45 28.23 -13.71
N GLU A 258 -1.48 28.90 -13.08
CA GLU A 258 -0.67 29.95 -13.72
C GLU A 258 0.46 29.40 -14.60
N VAL A 259 1.17 28.35 -14.17
CA VAL A 259 2.43 27.90 -14.80
C VAL A 259 2.44 26.44 -15.27
N GLY A 260 1.36 25.69 -15.04
CA GLY A 260 1.25 24.27 -15.39
C GLY A 260 1.75 23.32 -14.30
N ASP A 261 1.86 22.03 -14.66
CA ASP A 261 2.06 20.91 -13.74
C ASP A 261 3.52 20.45 -13.57
N ASP A 262 4.47 21.01 -14.33
CA ASP A 262 5.90 20.66 -14.24
C ASP A 262 6.50 21.10 -12.89
N PRO A 263 6.93 20.15 -12.03
CA PRO A 263 7.52 20.46 -10.73
C PRO A 263 8.79 21.31 -10.80
N ASN A 264 9.54 21.26 -11.91
CA ASN A 264 10.72 22.11 -12.06
C ASN A 264 10.36 23.59 -12.19
N VAL A 265 9.11 23.89 -12.54
CA VAL A 265 8.58 25.25 -12.72
C VAL A 265 7.80 25.71 -11.50
N TRP A 266 6.82 24.92 -11.03
CA TRP A 266 5.95 25.37 -9.93
C TRP A 266 6.61 25.29 -8.55
N LEU A 267 7.54 24.36 -8.31
CA LEU A 267 8.10 24.11 -6.98
C LEU A 267 8.95 25.29 -6.44
N PRO A 268 9.83 25.93 -7.24
CA PRO A 268 10.54 27.12 -6.79
C PRO A 268 9.59 28.29 -6.45
N ILE A 269 8.51 28.46 -7.20
CA ILE A 269 7.50 29.50 -6.97
C ILE A 269 6.73 29.21 -5.68
N PHE A 270 6.36 27.95 -5.46
CA PHE A 270 5.69 27.48 -4.26
C PHE A 270 6.51 27.80 -3.00
N TYR A 271 7.81 27.50 -2.99
CA TYR A 271 8.69 27.83 -1.87
C TYR A 271 8.73 29.33 -1.57
N GLN A 272 8.70 30.18 -2.60
CA GLN A 272 8.68 31.63 -2.41
C GLN A 272 7.34 32.11 -1.84
N ARG A 273 6.20 31.62 -2.37
CA ARG A 273 4.88 32.06 -1.91
C ARG A 273 4.60 31.63 -0.47
N VAL A 274 4.93 30.39 -0.10
CA VAL A 274 4.69 29.88 1.26
C VAL A 274 5.57 30.58 2.31
N LYS A 275 6.77 31.05 1.95
CA LYS A 275 7.61 31.86 2.86
C LYS A 275 7.03 33.26 3.15
N ASN A 276 6.18 33.78 2.26
CA ASN A 276 5.63 35.13 2.34
C ASN A 276 4.17 35.16 2.83
N ALA A 277 3.56 34.00 3.08
CA ALA A 277 2.20 33.83 3.59
C ALA A 277 2.22 33.71 5.13
#